data_AF-A0AAT9GY58-F1
#
_entry.id   AF-A0AAT9GY58-F1
#
_cell.length_a   1.000
_cell.length_b   1.000
_cell.length_c   1.000
_cell.angle_alpha   90.00
_cell.angle_beta   90.00
_cell.angle_gamma   90.00
#
_symmetry.space_group_name_H-M   'P 1'
#
loop_
_entity.id
_entity.type
_entity.pdbx_description
1 polymer ?
#
loop_
_entity_poly.entity_id
_entity_poly.type
_entity_poly.pdbx_seq_one_letter_code
_entity_poly.pdbx_strand_id
1 'polypeptide(L)'
;MNAKYTFKGLLAMFLLVIAGCESYNEAVLEDIGANRVFSPIELKAAVKNQTTVELNWTTKEDVDHYTVEFSADDPDFKTIYKTINVTAKELPVKVALEGETVYSIRVKAVSASGLADSKWSVTTAATLTEQIFFPVQPADIEAKQVTLRWTPNSSVTQITAGPGGITHTITAAEKTAGAAIVSGLTGETAYTATLFNGSKKRGVVTFTTGIDIGTATLVKPTDDLNAKIAAADPDAVLVLMPGEYNVFVGEIILNKSITIRGLRSDNKPLLHNKFTLNAGAKNVSLIDLDINGDKTQSDAVKYNEVSTAYGALLISGCNVHDFVKSFITQTATGITKIVLVTVENSVVTNILTVQGDCIDFRTSHLASLTLKNSTFNNCATGRDFIRIDNAPNITGTGLTTTVLVDACTISNKAMTASNRILYVRFASNASTIRNTLFETPLAMYTNQTSTTAPTFLNNNYFNSAALYTAGVAAVKYDASGTYGTLDPQFANSATGNFTLKNQMLIDKNVGDPRWRQ
;
A
#
# COMPACT_ATOMS: atom_id res chain seq x y z
N MET A 1 -60.57 88.72 50.32
CA MET A 1 -61.58 87.91 49.61
C MET A 1 -60.95 86.56 49.24
N ASN A 2 -61.51 85.48 49.81
CA ASN A 2 -61.68 84.10 49.31
C ASN A 2 -60.49 83.45 48.54
N ALA A 3 -59.70 82.53 49.12
CA ALA A 3 -59.97 81.14 49.53
C ALA A 3 -59.84 80.08 48.40
N LYS A 4 -58.97 79.06 48.61
CA LYS A 4 -59.28 77.59 48.65
C LYS A 4 -58.15 76.66 48.15
N TYR A 5 -57.52 75.97 49.11
CA TYR A 5 -57.23 74.54 49.27
C TYR A 5 -56.67 73.60 48.15
N THR A 6 -55.60 72.89 48.57
CA THR A 6 -55.30 71.42 48.48
C THR A 6 -54.99 70.76 47.13
N PHE A 7 -53.83 70.09 47.01
CA PHE A 7 -53.72 68.63 47.21
C PHE A 7 -52.26 68.14 47.34
N LYS A 8 -52.10 66.98 47.95
CA LYS A 8 -50.92 66.35 48.57
C LYS A 8 -49.96 65.68 47.56
N GLY A 9 -48.69 65.55 47.93
CA GLY A 9 -47.73 64.66 47.24
C GLY A 9 -46.32 64.58 47.87
N LEU A 10 -46.20 63.71 48.88
CA LEU A 10 -44.98 63.02 49.38
C LEU A 10 -43.75 63.83 49.85
N LEU A 11 -43.68 64.00 51.18
CA LEU A 11 -42.51 64.40 51.96
C LEU A 11 -41.99 63.17 52.72
N ALA A 12 -40.82 62.65 52.37
CA ALA A 12 -40.05 61.74 53.24
C ALA A 12 -38.61 61.59 52.71
N MET A 13 -37.74 62.56 53.01
CA MET A 13 -36.30 62.30 53.05
C MET A 13 -35.59 63.32 53.95
N PHE A 14 -34.60 62.78 54.67
CA PHE A 14 -33.45 63.43 55.30
C PHE A 14 -33.53 63.87 56.78
N LEU A 15 -32.85 63.02 57.58
CA LEU A 15 -31.92 63.29 58.70
C LEU A 15 -32.31 62.64 60.03
N LEU A 16 -31.92 61.36 60.18
CA LEU A 16 -31.69 60.73 61.48
C LEU A 16 -30.18 60.46 61.62
N VAL A 17 -29.58 61.06 62.65
CA VAL A 17 -28.21 60.78 63.09
C VAL A 17 -28.21 59.47 63.87
N ILE A 18 -27.40 58.51 63.46
CA ILE A 18 -27.11 57.28 64.21
C ILE A 18 -25.60 57.29 64.49
N ALA A 19 -25.23 57.26 65.77
CA ALA A 19 -23.85 57.03 66.20
C ALA A 19 -23.43 55.62 65.77
N GLY A 20 -22.49 55.56 64.82
CA GLY A 20 -21.95 54.32 64.25
C GLY A 20 -20.96 53.66 65.20
N CYS A 21 -21.13 52.34 65.35
CA CYS A 21 -20.20 51.42 65.99
C CYS A 21 -18.82 51.50 65.32
N GLU A 22 -17.76 51.43 66.12
CA GLU A 22 -16.36 51.50 65.70
C GLU A 22 -16.07 50.48 64.59
N SER A 23 -15.65 50.97 63.42
CA SER A 23 -15.13 50.13 62.35
C SER A 23 -13.68 49.75 62.65
N TYR A 24 -13.39 48.46 62.58
CA TYR A 24 -12.06 47.87 62.69
C TYR A 24 -11.11 48.54 61.69
N ASN A 25 -10.17 49.35 62.19
CA ASN A 25 -9.04 49.92 61.45
C ASN A 25 -7.80 49.03 61.64
N GLU A 26 -7.87 47.77 61.24
CA GLU A 26 -6.64 47.04 60.95
C GLU A 26 -6.15 47.49 59.57
N ALA A 27 -4.90 47.95 59.51
CA ALA A 27 -4.25 48.23 58.24
C ALA A 27 -4.29 46.96 57.39
N VAL A 28 -4.70 47.08 56.12
CA VAL A 28 -4.52 46.01 55.15
C VAL A 28 -3.03 45.70 55.12
N LEU A 29 -2.66 44.46 55.42
CA LEU A 29 -1.28 43.99 55.23
C LEU A 29 -0.93 44.15 53.74
N GLU A 30 -0.20 45.21 53.40
CA GLU A 30 0.29 45.44 52.03
C GLU A 30 1.39 44.45 51.64
N ASP A 31 2.00 43.80 52.63
CA ASP A 31 3.02 42.79 52.47
C ASP A 31 2.82 41.65 53.48
N ILE A 32 2.93 40.42 52.98
CA ILE A 32 2.87 39.18 53.74
C ILE A 32 4.22 38.78 54.35
N GLY A 33 5.24 39.63 54.23
CA GLY A 33 6.56 39.44 54.83
C GLY A 33 7.32 38.27 54.22
N ALA A 34 7.09 37.98 52.94
CA ALA A 34 7.66 36.82 52.27
C ALA A 34 9.17 37.03 52.06
N ASN A 35 9.99 36.21 52.74
CA ASN A 35 11.45 36.21 52.56
C ASN A 35 11.91 35.49 51.27
N ARG A 36 10.96 35.09 50.41
CA ARG A 36 11.15 34.26 49.23
C ARG A 36 10.07 34.57 48.18
N VAL A 37 10.44 34.48 46.91
CA VAL A 37 9.49 34.56 45.79
C VAL A 37 8.54 33.35 45.77
N PHE A 38 7.27 33.56 45.40
CA PHE A 38 6.30 32.46 45.27
C PHE A 38 6.64 31.50 44.14
N SER A 39 6.39 30.21 44.37
CA SER A 39 6.59 29.18 43.35
C SER A 39 5.64 29.36 42.17
N PRO A 40 6.08 29.04 40.94
CA PRO A 40 5.18 29.00 39.78
C PRO A 40 4.01 28.05 40.03
N ILE A 41 2.78 28.51 39.81
CA ILE A 41 1.58 27.68 39.92
C ILE A 41 1.03 27.35 38.53
N GLU A 42 0.11 26.38 38.45
CA GLU A 42 -0.47 25.92 37.17
C GLU A 42 0.59 25.42 36.16
N LEU A 43 1.69 24.82 36.65
CA LEU A 43 2.72 24.24 35.78
C LEU A 43 2.15 23.08 34.97
N LYS A 44 2.02 23.30 33.65
CA LYS A 44 1.50 22.35 32.68
C LYS A 44 2.61 21.95 31.71
N ALA A 45 2.67 20.66 31.40
CA ALA A 45 3.52 20.11 30.37
C ALA A 45 2.67 19.39 29.33
N ALA A 46 2.89 19.70 28.05
CA ALA A 46 2.19 19.05 26.95
C ALA A 46 3.18 18.68 25.84
N VAL A 47 3.16 17.43 25.40
CA VAL A 47 3.95 16.96 24.27
C VAL A 47 3.27 17.40 22.98
N LYS A 48 3.96 18.17 22.13
CA LYS A 48 3.39 18.71 20.88
C LYS A 48 3.77 17.91 19.63
N ASN A 49 5.04 17.56 19.50
CA ASN A 49 5.59 16.87 18.32
C ASN A 49 6.48 15.69 18.75
N GLN A 50 5.90 14.67 19.39
CA GLN A 50 6.54 13.45 19.94
C GLN A 50 7.60 13.70 21.02
N THR A 51 8.61 14.53 20.75
CA THR A 51 9.78 14.79 21.62
C THR A 51 9.88 16.24 22.10
N THR A 52 9.02 17.13 21.59
CA THR A 52 8.95 18.52 22.06
C THR A 52 7.92 18.68 23.17
N VAL A 53 8.39 19.09 24.36
CA VAL A 53 7.54 19.41 25.51
C VAL A 53 7.32 20.92 25.54
N GLU A 54 6.06 21.33 25.47
CA GLU A 54 5.62 22.70 25.72
C GLU A 54 5.29 22.85 27.22
N LEU A 55 5.92 23.81 27.88
CA LEU A 55 5.67 24.15 29.27
C LEU A 55 4.98 25.49 29.36
N ASN A 56 4.00 25.58 30.26
CA ASN A 56 3.36 26.84 30.61
C ASN A 56 3.04 26.88 32.10
N TRP A 57 3.05 28.08 32.68
CA TRP A 57 2.70 28.35 34.08
C TRP A 57 2.25 29.79 34.26
N THR A 58 1.67 30.10 35.41
CA THR A 58 1.26 31.47 35.75
C THR A 58 2.48 32.30 36.17
N THR A 59 2.70 33.44 35.50
CA THR A 59 3.81 34.36 35.77
C THR A 59 3.53 35.33 36.92
N LYS A 60 4.59 35.94 37.46
CA LYS A 60 4.53 36.99 38.50
C LYS A 60 5.40 38.17 38.08
N GLU A 61 5.04 39.38 38.53
CA GLU A 61 5.70 40.62 38.11
C GLU A 61 7.10 40.81 38.75
N ASP A 62 7.33 40.24 39.95
CA ASP A 62 8.58 40.42 40.72
C ASP A 62 9.65 39.32 40.49
N VAL A 63 9.67 38.73 39.30
CA VAL A 63 10.57 37.62 38.91
C VAL A 63 11.49 38.06 37.78
N ASP A 64 12.80 37.83 37.93
CA ASP A 64 13.78 38.10 36.88
C ASP A 64 13.64 37.07 35.74
N HIS A 65 13.75 35.79 36.09
CA HIS A 65 13.52 34.65 35.20
C HIS A 65 13.13 33.39 35.97
N TYR A 66 12.85 32.33 35.23
CA TYR A 66 12.59 31.00 35.76
C TYR A 66 13.71 30.04 35.35
N THR A 67 14.21 29.24 36.30
CA THR A 67 15.10 28.12 35.99
C THR A 67 14.25 26.86 35.86
N VAL A 68 14.39 26.15 34.73
CA VAL A 68 13.72 24.88 34.45
C VAL A 68 14.77 23.79 34.33
N GLU A 69 14.55 22.67 35.03
CA GLU A 69 15.39 21.49 34.95
C GLU A 69 14.59 20.26 34.53
N PHE A 70 15.20 19.47 33.64
CA PHE A 70 14.67 18.22 33.11
C PHE A 70 15.54 17.07 33.59
N SER A 71 14.92 16.05 34.16
CA SER A 71 15.56 14.82 34.61
C SER A 71 14.95 13.64 33.86
N ALA A 72 15.79 12.89 33.14
CA ALA A 72 15.35 11.80 32.25
C ALA A 72 15.25 10.48 33.02
N ASP A 73 14.07 9.85 33.03
CA ASP A 73 13.78 8.57 33.69
C ASP A 73 14.16 8.54 35.19
N ASP A 74 14.30 9.73 35.81
CA ASP A 74 14.75 9.90 37.19
C ASP A 74 13.88 10.96 37.90
N PRO A 75 12.94 10.55 38.79
CA PRO A 75 12.10 11.46 39.56
C PRO A 75 12.82 12.18 40.70
N ASP A 76 14.01 11.71 41.10
CA ASP A 76 14.77 12.26 42.23
C ASP A 76 15.70 13.41 41.80
N PHE A 77 15.81 13.71 40.51
CA PHE A 77 16.69 14.73 39.95
C PHE A 77 18.16 14.54 40.36
N LYS A 78 18.62 13.29 40.43
CA LYS A 78 20.03 12.94 40.73
C LYS A 78 20.93 13.35 39.57
N THR A 79 20.45 13.19 38.34
CA THR A 79 21.15 13.64 37.13
C THR A 79 20.28 14.60 36.34
N ILE A 80 20.74 15.83 36.16
CA ILE A 80 20.02 16.81 35.35
C ILE A 80 20.40 16.61 33.88
N TYR A 81 19.42 16.25 33.06
CA TYR A 81 19.59 16.10 31.62
C TYR A 81 19.76 17.46 30.93
N LYS A 82 18.94 18.45 31.32
CA LYS A 82 18.96 19.78 30.71
C LYS A 82 18.50 20.85 31.70
N THR A 83 19.15 22.01 31.66
CA THR A 83 18.73 23.22 32.37
C THR A 83 18.54 24.35 31.37
N ILE A 84 17.46 25.11 31.51
CA ILE A 84 17.21 26.33 30.73
C ILE A 84 16.76 27.46 31.66
N ASN A 85 17.04 28.69 31.25
CA ASN A 85 16.48 29.89 31.86
C ASN A 85 15.43 30.48 30.90
N VAL A 86 14.27 30.83 31.44
CA VAL A 86 13.10 31.27 30.67
C VAL A 86 12.53 32.52 31.32
N THR A 87 12.32 33.57 30.56
CA THR A 87 11.62 34.79 30.98
C THR A 87 10.12 34.64 30.81
N ALA A 88 9.33 35.47 31.50
CA ALA A 88 7.87 35.46 31.38
C ALA A 88 7.37 35.65 29.92
N LYS A 89 8.14 36.36 29.08
CA LYS A 89 7.79 36.64 27.68
C LYS A 89 7.98 35.46 26.74
N GLU A 90 8.70 34.43 27.17
CA GLU A 90 9.00 33.24 26.37
C GLU A 90 7.96 32.12 26.57
N LEU A 91 6.94 32.36 27.41
CA LEU A 91 5.87 31.40 27.66
C LEU A 91 4.74 31.48 26.62
N PRO A 92 4.20 30.33 26.17
CA PRO A 92 4.63 28.97 26.51
C PRO A 92 5.97 28.59 25.86
N VAL A 93 6.87 27.99 26.63
CA VAL A 93 8.22 27.62 26.17
C VAL A 93 8.21 26.20 25.60
N LYS A 94 8.89 25.99 24.46
CA LYS A 94 9.01 24.69 23.81
C LYS A 94 10.42 24.14 23.92
N VAL A 95 10.55 22.92 24.42
CA VAL A 95 11.85 22.28 24.66
C VAL A 95 11.89 20.93 23.96
N ALA A 96 12.81 20.78 23.00
CA ALA A 96 13.13 19.49 22.41
C ALA A 96 13.92 18.63 23.40
N LEU A 97 13.45 17.40 23.62
CA LEU A 97 13.99 16.38 24.51
C LEU A 97 14.20 15.06 23.72
N GLU A 98 14.71 14.01 24.36
CA GLU A 98 14.84 12.70 23.72
C GLU A 98 13.49 11.97 23.69
N GLY A 99 13.26 11.13 22.68
CA GLY A 99 12.07 10.27 22.57
C GLY A 99 12.08 9.11 23.56
N GLU A 100 10.93 8.45 23.70
CA GLU A 100 10.72 7.28 24.57
C GLU A 100 11.31 7.47 25.99
N THR A 101 11.05 8.63 26.60
CA THR A 101 11.65 9.02 27.88
C THR A 101 10.62 9.72 28.75
N VAL A 102 10.55 9.34 30.01
CA VAL A 102 9.71 10.03 31.00
C VAL A 102 10.55 11.09 31.68
N TYR A 103 10.22 12.35 31.44
CA TYR A 103 10.91 13.47 32.06
C TYR A 103 10.19 13.91 33.34
N SER A 104 10.95 13.98 34.42
CA SER A 104 10.59 14.77 35.60
C SER A 104 11.11 16.20 35.40
N ILE A 105 10.22 17.17 35.54
CA ILE A 105 10.48 18.57 35.18
C ILE A 105 10.21 19.43 36.39
N ARG A 106 11.16 20.28 36.77
CA ARG A 106 10.97 21.23 37.88
C ARG A 106 11.26 22.67 37.46
N VAL A 107 10.47 23.60 37.97
CA VAL A 107 10.59 25.05 37.71
C VAL A 107 10.66 25.81 39.02
N LYS A 108 11.60 26.76 39.12
CA LYS A 108 11.64 27.77 40.20
C LYS A 108 11.70 29.17 39.62
N ALA A 109 11.17 30.15 40.35
CA ALA A 109 11.31 31.56 40.06
C ALA A 109 12.58 32.13 40.73
N VAL A 110 13.34 32.95 40.01
CA VAL A 110 14.54 33.64 40.48
C VAL A 110 14.19 35.11 40.77
N SER A 111 14.59 35.60 41.94
CA SER A 111 14.19 36.94 42.41
C SER A 111 14.85 38.06 41.60
N ALA A 112 14.07 39.10 41.27
CA ALA A 112 14.58 40.36 40.71
C ALA A 112 15.04 41.37 41.78
N SER A 113 14.69 41.15 43.05
CA SER A 113 14.80 42.14 44.14
C SER A 113 15.63 41.65 45.34
N GLY A 114 16.38 40.56 45.17
CA GLY A 114 17.30 40.03 46.20
C GLY A 114 16.64 39.16 47.28
N LEU A 115 15.37 38.79 47.12
CA LEU A 115 14.72 37.75 47.93
C LEU A 115 15.29 36.37 47.57
N ALA A 116 15.08 35.37 48.44
CA ALA A 116 15.41 34.00 48.08
C ALA A 116 14.55 33.50 46.88
N ASP A 117 15.14 32.69 46.01
CA ASP A 117 14.44 32.00 44.91
C ASP A 117 13.25 31.19 45.40
N SER A 118 12.24 30.95 44.58
CA SER A 118 11.10 30.12 45.01
C SER A 118 11.47 28.67 45.34
N LYS A 119 10.55 27.96 45.98
CA LYS A 119 10.59 26.49 45.97
C LYS A 119 10.30 25.97 44.56
N TRP A 120 10.67 24.72 44.28
CA TRP A 120 10.41 24.06 43.01
C TRP A 120 8.94 23.65 42.87
N SER A 121 8.37 23.90 41.70
CA SER A 121 7.15 23.27 41.21
C SER A 121 7.52 22.14 40.27
N VAL A 122 6.86 20.99 40.38
CA VAL A 122 7.24 19.77 39.65
C VAL A 122 6.09 19.28 38.78
N THR A 123 6.41 18.78 37.59
CA THR A 123 5.49 18.10 36.68
C THR A 123 6.24 16.99 35.94
N THR A 124 5.53 16.21 35.13
CA THR A 124 6.13 15.16 34.31
C THR A 124 5.61 15.22 32.87
N ALA A 125 6.41 14.73 31.92
CA ALA A 125 5.99 14.54 30.54
C ALA A 125 6.66 13.30 29.96
N ALA A 126 5.90 12.46 29.26
CA ALA A 126 6.42 11.28 28.57
C ALA A 126 6.51 11.56 27.06
N THR A 127 7.72 11.60 26.53
CA THR A 127 7.93 11.74 25.08
C THR A 127 7.61 10.43 24.36
N LEU A 128 7.15 10.55 23.12
CA LEU A 128 6.83 9.43 22.26
C LEU A 128 8.05 8.98 21.44
N THR A 129 7.92 7.85 20.74
CA THR A 129 8.92 7.41 19.76
C THR A 129 9.07 8.46 18.66
N GLU A 130 10.32 8.81 18.38
CA GLU A 130 10.65 9.79 17.35
C GLU A 130 10.69 9.16 15.96
N GLN A 131 10.39 9.97 14.94
CA GLN A 131 10.58 9.61 13.54
C GLN A 131 11.34 10.72 12.80
N ILE A 132 12.66 10.58 12.68
CA ILE A 132 13.49 11.50 11.88
C ILE A 132 13.95 10.92 10.54
N PHE A 133 13.68 9.64 10.26
CA PHE A 133 13.89 9.12 8.91
C PHE A 133 12.94 9.82 7.94
N PHE A 134 13.42 10.08 6.74
CA PHE A 134 12.57 10.40 5.60
C PHE A 134 12.02 9.12 4.97
N PRO A 135 10.89 9.19 4.25
CA PRO A 135 10.41 8.07 3.46
C PRO A 135 11.50 7.56 2.50
N VAL A 136 11.72 6.25 2.49
CA VAL A 136 12.69 5.60 1.58
C VAL A 136 12.20 5.77 0.15
N GLN A 137 13.03 6.33 -0.73
CA GLN A 137 12.64 6.48 -2.13
C GLN A 137 12.93 5.20 -2.90
N PRO A 138 12.07 4.80 -3.85
CA PRO A 138 12.33 3.60 -4.68
C PRO A 138 13.67 3.63 -5.42
N ALA A 139 14.14 4.81 -5.80
CA ALA A 139 15.43 4.98 -6.47
C ALA A 139 16.64 4.63 -5.58
N ASP A 140 16.47 4.69 -4.26
CA ASP A 140 17.52 4.41 -3.27
C ASP A 140 17.63 2.95 -2.87
N ILE A 141 16.69 2.13 -3.33
CA ILE A 141 16.59 0.72 -3.02
C ILE A 141 17.27 -0.07 -4.14
N GLU A 142 18.32 -0.79 -3.77
CA GLU A 142 19.02 -1.72 -4.64
C GLU A 142 18.84 -3.16 -4.11
N ALA A 143 19.44 -4.12 -4.80
CA ALA A 143 19.33 -5.54 -4.43
C ALA A 143 20.06 -5.88 -3.12
N LYS A 144 21.21 -5.26 -2.89
CA LYS A 144 22.13 -5.59 -1.78
C LYS A 144 22.44 -4.43 -0.86
N GLN A 145 21.84 -3.27 -1.13
CA GLN A 145 22.01 -2.06 -0.34
C GLN A 145 20.81 -1.14 -0.43
N VAL A 146 20.70 -0.21 0.51
CA VAL A 146 19.72 0.87 0.50
C VAL A 146 20.39 2.18 0.94
N THR A 147 19.99 3.30 0.36
CA THR A 147 20.35 4.63 0.91
C THR A 147 19.22 5.12 1.83
N LEU A 148 19.52 5.31 3.11
CA LEU A 148 18.57 5.83 4.10
C LEU A 148 18.92 7.27 4.45
N ARG A 149 17.91 8.12 4.61
CA ARG A 149 18.07 9.56 4.89
C ARG A 149 17.26 10.00 6.08
N TRP A 150 17.79 10.95 6.83
CA TRP A 150 17.19 11.56 8.01
C TRP A 150 17.55 13.03 8.11
N THR A 151 16.97 13.75 9.08
CA THR A 151 17.30 15.16 9.34
C THR A 151 18.81 15.35 9.55
N PRO A 152 19.52 16.12 8.70
CA PRO A 152 20.97 16.32 8.80
C PRO A 152 21.41 16.90 10.17
N ASN A 153 22.64 16.61 10.57
CA ASN A 153 23.24 17.04 11.85
C ASN A 153 22.55 16.50 13.12
N SER A 154 21.64 15.53 12.99
CA SER A 154 20.99 14.87 14.15
C SER A 154 21.97 13.99 14.93
N SER A 155 21.82 13.91 16.25
CA SER A 155 22.58 12.97 17.09
C SER A 155 22.17 11.52 16.83
N VAL A 156 22.97 10.79 16.05
CA VAL A 156 22.73 9.39 15.69
C VAL A 156 24.04 8.62 15.76
N THR A 157 23.96 7.32 16.02
CA THR A 157 25.12 6.44 16.22
C THR A 157 25.12 5.22 15.31
N GLN A 158 23.94 4.64 15.01
CA GLN A 158 23.86 3.43 14.21
C GLN A 158 22.50 3.27 13.52
N ILE A 159 22.50 2.46 12.46
CA ILE A 159 21.31 1.90 11.83
C ILE A 159 21.37 0.38 11.95
N THR A 160 20.28 -0.25 12.35
CA THR A 160 20.13 -1.72 12.20
C THR A 160 19.09 -2.02 11.14
N ALA A 161 19.26 -3.11 10.39
CA ALA A 161 18.30 -3.60 9.42
C ALA A 161 18.07 -5.11 9.63
N GLY A 162 16.81 -5.50 9.82
CA GLY A 162 16.38 -6.89 9.92
C GLY A 162 15.48 -7.26 8.75
N PRO A 163 15.52 -8.50 8.22
CA PRO A 163 16.25 -9.67 8.74
C PRO A 163 17.77 -9.64 8.50
N GLY A 164 18.53 -10.57 9.10
CA GLY A 164 19.98 -10.72 8.85
C GLY A 164 20.92 -10.02 9.83
N GLY A 165 20.40 -9.27 10.81
CA GLY A 165 21.21 -8.68 11.88
C GLY A 165 22.20 -7.61 11.41
N ILE A 166 21.86 -6.92 10.33
CA ILE A 166 22.75 -5.97 9.67
C ILE A 166 22.85 -4.72 10.54
N THR A 167 24.07 -4.27 10.81
CA THR A 167 24.34 -3.08 11.62
C THR A 167 25.33 -2.18 10.89
N HIS A 168 24.96 -0.92 10.71
CA HIS A 168 25.78 0.14 10.14
C HIS A 168 26.09 1.19 11.21
N THR A 169 27.37 1.35 11.54
CA THR A 169 27.81 2.44 12.44
C THR A 169 27.89 3.73 11.64
N ILE A 170 27.21 4.78 12.11
CA ILE A 170 27.12 6.06 11.40
C ILE A 170 28.40 6.85 11.61
N THR A 171 29.00 7.27 10.50
CA THR A 171 30.20 8.12 10.50
C THR A 171 29.87 9.59 10.73
N ALA A 172 30.87 10.40 11.07
CA ALA A 172 30.69 11.84 11.24
C ALA A 172 30.20 12.53 9.95
N ALA A 173 30.66 12.09 8.78
CA ALA A 173 30.25 12.64 7.49
C ALA A 173 28.77 12.33 7.19
N GLU A 174 28.35 11.08 7.41
CA GLU A 174 26.96 10.66 7.26
C GLU A 174 26.03 11.39 8.24
N LYS A 175 26.50 11.63 9.47
CA LYS A 175 25.77 12.43 10.47
C LYS A 175 25.53 13.86 9.99
N THR A 176 26.55 14.51 9.41
CA THR A 176 26.42 15.85 8.84
C THR A 176 25.52 15.87 7.61
N ALA A 177 25.62 14.86 6.74
CA ALA A 177 24.82 14.76 5.52
C ALA A 177 23.35 14.37 5.80
N GLY A 178 23.07 13.64 6.89
CA GLY A 178 21.78 13.04 7.14
C GLY A 178 21.48 11.85 6.22
N ALA A 179 22.50 11.09 5.81
CA ALA A 179 22.34 9.98 4.88
C ALA A 179 23.43 8.90 5.08
N ALA A 180 23.06 7.63 4.90
CA ALA A 180 24.00 6.49 4.91
C ALA A 180 23.57 5.41 3.92
N ILE A 181 24.54 4.68 3.37
CA ILE A 181 24.31 3.48 2.56
C ILE A 181 24.44 2.26 3.47
N VAL A 182 23.35 1.50 3.62
CA VAL A 182 23.34 0.24 4.37
C VAL A 182 23.48 -0.91 3.37
N SER A 183 24.64 -1.57 3.36
CA SER A 183 24.95 -2.70 2.49
C SER A 183 24.81 -4.06 3.18
N GLY A 184 25.00 -5.15 2.44
CA GLY A 184 24.96 -6.52 2.98
C GLY A 184 23.55 -7.10 3.05
N LEU A 185 22.60 -6.47 2.32
CA LEU A 185 21.22 -6.93 2.24
C LEU A 185 21.10 -8.11 1.25
N THR A 186 20.04 -8.89 1.41
CA THR A 186 19.61 -9.94 0.47
C THR A 186 18.55 -9.35 -0.46
N GLY A 187 18.61 -9.66 -1.76
CA GLY A 187 17.62 -9.21 -2.75
C GLY A 187 16.21 -9.76 -2.48
N GLU A 188 15.20 -9.09 -3.03
CA GLU A 188 13.78 -9.47 -2.91
C GLU A 188 13.33 -9.74 -1.45
N THR A 189 13.90 -9.02 -0.48
CA THR A 189 13.69 -9.24 0.96
C THR A 189 13.13 -7.98 1.60
N ALA A 190 12.04 -8.13 2.37
CA ALA A 190 11.47 -7.04 3.16
C ALA A 190 12.31 -6.78 4.41
N TYR A 191 12.70 -5.54 4.61
CA TYR A 191 13.52 -5.06 5.73
C TYR A 191 12.78 -4.04 6.59
N THR A 192 13.06 -4.08 7.89
CA THR A 192 12.79 -3.01 8.84
C THR A 192 14.12 -2.42 9.30
N ALA A 193 14.36 -1.15 8.99
CA ALA A 193 15.52 -0.41 9.46
C ALA A 193 15.16 0.52 10.62
N THR A 194 16.01 0.54 11.66
CA THR A 194 15.85 1.39 12.85
C THR A 194 17.10 2.26 13.04
N LEU A 195 16.89 3.57 13.19
CA LEU A 195 17.93 4.56 13.50
C LEU A 195 18.04 4.74 15.01
N PHE A 196 19.27 4.83 15.52
CA PHE A 196 19.52 4.96 16.96
C PHE A 196 20.45 6.12 17.31
N ASN A 197 20.31 6.62 18.54
CA ASN A 197 21.31 7.36 19.28
C ASN A 197 21.63 6.59 20.57
N GLY A 198 22.73 5.84 20.59
CA GLY A 198 22.97 4.86 21.64
C GLY A 198 21.87 3.80 21.65
N SER A 199 21.12 3.71 22.75
CA SER A 199 19.98 2.78 22.92
C SER A 199 18.63 3.38 22.51
N LYS A 200 18.52 4.70 22.34
CA LYS A 200 17.25 5.38 22.07
C LYS A 200 16.94 5.36 20.56
N LYS A 201 15.72 4.96 20.21
CA LYS A 201 15.26 4.95 18.81
C LYS A 201 14.99 6.36 18.32
N ARG A 202 15.39 6.64 17.09
CA ARG A 202 15.24 7.93 16.41
C ARG A 202 14.32 7.85 15.19
N GLY A 203 14.07 6.65 14.68
CA GLY A 203 13.17 6.45 13.55
C GLY A 203 13.15 4.99 13.09
N VAL A 204 12.05 4.62 12.42
CA VAL A 204 11.85 3.27 11.86
C VAL A 204 11.30 3.42 10.45
N VAL A 205 11.90 2.72 9.49
CA VAL A 205 11.37 2.62 8.12
C VAL A 205 11.36 1.17 7.65
N THR A 206 10.47 0.87 6.72
CA THR A 206 10.42 -0.42 6.04
C THR A 206 10.63 -0.23 4.55
N PHE A 207 11.26 -1.22 3.92
CA PHE A 207 11.49 -1.25 2.48
C PHE A 207 11.71 -2.70 2.02
N THR A 208 11.59 -2.99 0.73
CA THR A 208 11.89 -4.31 0.16
C THR A 208 12.99 -4.15 -0.87
N THR A 209 14.10 -4.86 -0.73
CA THR A 209 15.23 -4.79 -1.66
C THR A 209 14.85 -5.21 -3.08
N GLY A 210 15.58 -4.67 -4.05
CA GLY A 210 15.41 -5.02 -5.46
C GLY A 210 15.92 -6.42 -5.80
N ILE A 211 15.77 -6.80 -7.06
CA ILE A 211 16.21 -8.10 -7.59
C ILE A 211 17.73 -8.12 -7.72
N ASP A 212 18.38 -9.15 -7.18
CA ASP A 212 19.78 -9.45 -7.51
C ASP A 212 19.85 -10.15 -8.87
N ILE A 213 20.32 -9.43 -9.89
CA ILE A 213 20.31 -9.94 -11.27
C ILE A 213 21.37 -11.03 -11.51
N GLY A 214 22.36 -11.19 -10.62
CA GLY A 214 23.39 -12.23 -10.76
C GLY A 214 24.05 -12.23 -12.14
N THR A 215 23.92 -13.35 -12.87
CA THR A 215 24.42 -13.53 -14.25
C THR A 215 23.38 -13.21 -15.34
N ALA A 216 22.19 -12.73 -14.97
CA ALA A 216 21.15 -12.36 -15.92
C ALA A 216 21.58 -11.19 -16.82
N THR A 217 21.03 -11.14 -18.02
CA THR A 217 21.33 -10.07 -18.98
C THR A 217 20.49 -8.84 -18.65
N LEU A 218 21.13 -7.75 -18.23
CA LEU A 218 20.46 -6.46 -18.08
C LEU A 218 20.19 -5.86 -19.47
N VAL A 219 18.94 -5.48 -19.72
CA VAL A 219 18.48 -4.84 -20.96
C VAL A 219 17.98 -3.43 -20.63
N LYS A 220 18.36 -2.45 -21.45
CA LYS A 220 17.96 -1.05 -21.30
C LYS A 220 16.86 -0.69 -22.31
N PRO A 221 16.04 0.34 -22.06
CA PRO A 221 15.06 0.84 -23.03
C PRO A 221 15.65 1.22 -24.40
N THR A 222 16.94 1.57 -24.44
CA THR A 222 17.68 1.91 -25.66
C THR A 222 18.26 0.70 -26.41
N ASP A 223 18.17 -0.51 -25.85
CA ASP A 223 18.53 -1.73 -26.55
C ASP A 223 17.38 -2.23 -27.44
N ASP A 224 17.71 -2.89 -28.55
CA ASP A 224 16.74 -3.70 -29.30
C ASP A 224 16.42 -4.98 -28.53
N LEU A 225 15.24 -5.02 -27.89
CA LEU A 225 14.81 -6.16 -27.08
C LEU A 225 14.73 -7.46 -27.90
N ASN A 226 14.28 -7.40 -29.15
CA ASN A 226 14.17 -8.59 -30.00
C ASN A 226 15.56 -9.14 -30.35
N ALA A 227 16.53 -8.26 -30.63
CA ALA A 227 17.92 -8.67 -30.85
C ALA A 227 18.55 -9.30 -29.59
N LYS A 228 18.27 -8.76 -28.40
CA LYS A 228 18.74 -9.34 -27.12
C LYS A 228 18.15 -10.73 -26.87
N ILE A 229 16.86 -10.91 -27.15
CA ILE A 229 16.18 -12.21 -27.06
C ILE A 229 16.78 -13.21 -28.05
N ALA A 230 17.03 -12.79 -29.29
CA ALA A 230 17.61 -13.66 -30.31
C ALA A 230 19.02 -14.15 -29.91
N ALA A 231 19.85 -13.25 -29.38
CA ALA A 231 21.22 -13.52 -28.94
C ALA A 231 21.31 -14.33 -27.63
N ALA A 232 20.26 -14.37 -26.82
CA ALA A 232 20.27 -15.06 -25.55
C ALA A 232 20.31 -16.59 -25.71
N ASP A 233 21.03 -17.28 -24.83
CA ASP A 233 21.01 -18.73 -24.75
C ASP A 233 19.62 -19.26 -24.31
N PRO A 234 19.26 -20.51 -24.62
CA PRO A 234 18.10 -21.14 -24.00
C PRO A 234 18.14 -21.06 -22.47
N ASP A 235 16.97 -20.86 -21.87
CA ASP A 235 16.77 -20.69 -20.42
C ASP A 235 17.37 -19.40 -19.83
N ALA A 236 17.84 -18.46 -20.68
CA ALA A 236 18.34 -17.17 -20.22
C ALA A 236 17.28 -16.32 -19.51
N VAL A 237 17.75 -15.48 -18.59
CA VAL A 237 16.96 -14.45 -17.92
C VAL A 237 17.41 -13.09 -18.43
N LEU A 238 16.47 -12.34 -19.01
CA LEU A 238 16.64 -10.94 -19.39
C LEU A 238 15.92 -10.08 -18.35
N VAL A 239 16.65 -9.15 -17.75
CA VAL A 239 16.13 -8.21 -16.75
C VAL A 239 16.08 -6.82 -17.37
N LEU A 240 14.89 -6.27 -17.52
CA LEU A 240 14.63 -5.02 -18.21
C LEU A 240 14.62 -3.86 -17.20
N MET A 241 15.46 -2.86 -17.42
CA MET A 241 15.39 -1.61 -16.65
C MET A 241 14.05 -0.89 -16.92
N PRO A 242 13.53 -0.12 -15.94
CA PRO A 242 12.36 0.71 -16.16
C PRO A 242 12.53 1.67 -17.35
N GLY A 243 11.42 1.96 -18.03
CA GLY A 243 11.38 2.85 -19.20
C GLY A 243 10.59 2.23 -20.36
N GLU A 244 10.47 2.98 -21.44
CA GLU A 244 9.66 2.62 -22.61
C GLU A 244 10.55 2.03 -23.72
N TYR A 245 10.24 0.81 -24.17
CA TYR A 245 11.01 0.04 -25.13
C TYR A 245 10.44 0.21 -26.54
N ASN A 246 10.89 1.26 -27.22
CA ASN A 246 10.42 1.61 -28.57
C ASN A 246 11.38 1.22 -29.70
N VAL A 247 12.56 0.67 -29.39
CA VAL A 247 13.56 0.30 -30.41
C VAL A 247 13.04 -0.82 -31.32
N PHE A 248 12.32 -1.79 -30.75
CA PHE A 248 11.63 -2.83 -31.49
C PHE A 248 10.19 -2.97 -30.99
N VAL A 249 9.23 -2.66 -31.87
CA VAL A 249 7.79 -2.76 -31.59
C VAL A 249 7.14 -3.82 -32.47
N GLY A 250 6.06 -4.43 -32.01
CA GLY A 250 5.34 -5.49 -32.74
C GLY A 250 5.70 -6.91 -32.30
N GLU A 251 5.74 -7.85 -33.25
CA GLU A 251 5.82 -9.30 -32.96
C GLU A 251 7.23 -9.76 -32.61
N ILE A 252 7.39 -10.31 -31.40
CA ILE A 252 8.58 -11.01 -30.92
C ILE A 252 8.34 -12.51 -31.02
N ILE A 253 9.20 -13.24 -31.72
CA ILE A 253 9.14 -14.70 -31.85
C ILE A 253 10.04 -15.35 -30.81
N LEU A 254 9.46 -16.22 -29.99
CA LEU A 254 10.16 -17.03 -29.00
C LEU A 254 10.21 -18.49 -29.48
N ASN A 255 11.42 -19.04 -29.58
CA ASN A 255 11.69 -20.41 -30.03
C ASN A 255 12.61 -21.20 -29.07
N LYS A 256 12.80 -20.67 -27.86
CA LYS A 256 13.61 -21.24 -26.79
C LYS A 256 12.94 -20.91 -25.45
N SER A 257 13.24 -21.68 -24.41
CA SER A 257 12.85 -21.28 -23.06
C SER A 257 13.52 -19.95 -22.72
N ILE A 258 12.80 -19.02 -22.07
CA ILE A 258 13.35 -17.71 -21.72
C ILE A 258 12.51 -17.06 -20.61
N THR A 259 13.17 -16.29 -19.74
CA THR A 259 12.51 -15.38 -18.81
C THR A 259 12.77 -13.94 -19.22
N ILE A 260 11.72 -13.15 -19.39
CA ILE A 260 11.78 -11.71 -19.62
C ILE A 260 11.10 -11.07 -18.40
N ARG A 261 11.88 -10.34 -17.59
CA ARG A 261 11.37 -9.73 -16.36
C ARG A 261 11.73 -8.26 -16.21
N GLY A 262 10.84 -7.47 -15.61
CA GLY A 262 11.17 -6.13 -15.13
C GLY A 262 12.15 -6.17 -13.96
N LEU A 263 13.04 -5.17 -13.88
CA LEU A 263 13.95 -4.97 -12.75
C LEU A 263 13.22 -4.48 -11.48
N ARG A 264 12.06 -3.84 -11.66
CA ARG A 264 11.28 -3.21 -10.59
C ARG A 264 9.80 -3.47 -10.80
N SER A 265 9.14 -4.07 -9.81
CA SER A 265 7.72 -4.38 -9.88
C SER A 265 6.82 -3.14 -9.73
N ASP A 266 7.32 -2.08 -9.10
CA ASP A 266 6.65 -0.78 -8.93
C ASP A 266 6.87 0.18 -10.12
N ASN A 267 7.87 -0.08 -10.96
CA ASN A 267 8.18 0.71 -12.15
C ASN A 267 8.54 -0.22 -13.32
N LYS A 268 7.50 -0.79 -13.93
CA LYS A 268 7.61 -1.83 -14.96
C LYS A 268 8.11 -1.24 -16.28
N PRO A 269 8.93 -1.97 -17.05
CA PRO A 269 9.24 -1.60 -18.43
C PRO A 269 7.97 -1.66 -19.29
N LEU A 270 7.74 -0.60 -20.08
CA LEU A 270 6.64 -0.52 -21.04
C LEU A 270 7.08 -1.09 -22.38
N LEU A 271 6.41 -2.14 -22.83
CA LEU A 271 6.64 -2.87 -24.07
C LEU A 271 5.47 -2.66 -25.03
N HIS A 272 5.80 -2.47 -26.31
CA HIS A 272 4.83 -2.32 -27.40
C HIS A 272 4.81 -3.58 -28.28
N ASN A 273 4.72 -4.76 -27.64
CA ASN A 273 4.98 -6.04 -28.28
C ASN A 273 3.91 -7.09 -28.01
N LYS A 274 3.84 -8.05 -28.94
CA LYS A 274 3.18 -9.35 -28.76
C LYS A 274 4.21 -10.46 -28.82
N PHE A 275 3.92 -11.57 -28.17
CA PHE A 275 4.81 -12.73 -28.11
C PHE A 275 4.22 -13.92 -28.88
N THR A 276 4.97 -14.40 -29.86
CA THR A 276 4.63 -15.57 -30.67
C THR A 276 5.54 -16.73 -30.30
N LEU A 277 4.96 -17.80 -29.75
CA LEU A 277 5.68 -18.98 -29.30
C LEU A 277 5.69 -20.03 -30.42
N ASN A 278 6.89 -20.36 -30.87
CA ASN A 278 7.18 -21.44 -31.82
C ASN A 278 7.73 -22.68 -31.08
N ALA A 279 7.88 -23.78 -31.81
CA ALA A 279 8.50 -24.99 -31.27
C ALA A 279 9.88 -24.66 -30.67
N GLY A 280 10.13 -25.17 -29.47
CA GLY A 280 11.34 -24.88 -28.69
C GLY A 280 11.12 -23.88 -27.54
N ALA A 281 10.07 -23.05 -27.58
CA ALA A 281 9.63 -22.24 -26.44
C ALA A 281 8.95 -23.09 -25.35
N LYS A 282 9.73 -23.99 -24.73
CA LYS A 282 9.23 -24.94 -23.73
C LYS A 282 8.73 -24.22 -22.50
N ASN A 283 9.55 -23.37 -21.88
CA ASN A 283 9.13 -22.59 -20.72
C ASN A 283 9.35 -21.09 -20.97
N VAL A 284 8.28 -20.30 -20.90
CA VAL A 284 8.34 -18.85 -21.09
C VAL A 284 7.79 -18.16 -19.85
N SER A 285 8.55 -17.21 -19.30
CA SER A 285 8.12 -16.39 -18.17
C SER A 285 8.16 -14.91 -18.53
N LEU A 286 7.02 -14.24 -18.40
CA LEU A 286 6.85 -12.80 -18.52
C LEU A 286 6.53 -12.27 -17.12
N ILE A 287 7.42 -11.47 -16.53
CA ILE A 287 7.33 -11.09 -15.11
C ILE A 287 7.51 -9.58 -14.93
N ASP A 288 6.64 -8.93 -14.18
CA ASP A 288 6.75 -7.50 -13.87
C ASP A 288 6.88 -6.60 -15.11
N LEU A 289 6.14 -6.90 -16.18
CA LEU A 289 6.14 -6.15 -17.45
C LEU A 289 4.86 -5.34 -17.61
N ASP A 290 4.94 -4.19 -18.29
CA ASP A 290 3.77 -3.51 -18.85
C ASP A 290 3.73 -3.77 -20.36
N ILE A 291 2.76 -4.56 -20.82
CA ILE A 291 2.66 -5.07 -22.19
C ILE A 291 1.45 -4.43 -22.87
N ASN A 292 1.72 -3.52 -23.79
CA ASN A 292 0.73 -2.74 -24.52
C ASN A 292 0.59 -3.26 -25.96
N GLY A 293 -0.64 -3.63 -26.35
CA GLY A 293 -0.99 -4.03 -27.71
C GLY A 293 -1.27 -2.87 -28.65
N ASP A 294 -1.13 -1.63 -28.19
CA ASP A 294 -1.36 -0.37 -28.92
C ASP A 294 -2.72 -0.29 -29.62
N LYS A 295 -3.71 -1.06 -29.14
CA LYS A 295 -5.05 -1.18 -29.73
C LYS A 295 -5.04 -1.69 -31.19
N THR A 296 -3.92 -2.22 -31.66
CA THR A 296 -3.72 -2.66 -33.04
C THR A 296 -3.26 -4.11 -33.12
N GLN A 297 -2.49 -4.56 -32.14
CA GLN A 297 -1.98 -5.92 -32.08
C GLN A 297 -3.10 -6.90 -31.73
N SER A 298 -3.09 -8.06 -32.39
CA SER A 298 -4.16 -9.03 -32.27
C SER A 298 -4.19 -9.68 -30.88
N ASP A 299 -3.08 -10.31 -30.48
CA ASP A 299 -3.03 -11.16 -29.30
C ASP A 299 -1.76 -10.90 -28.51
N ALA A 300 -1.81 -10.95 -27.18
CA ALA A 300 -0.62 -10.72 -26.35
C ALA A 300 0.35 -11.91 -26.42
N VAL A 301 -0.17 -13.15 -26.33
CA VAL A 301 0.61 -14.38 -26.48
C VAL A 301 -0.08 -15.35 -27.44
N LYS A 302 0.66 -15.86 -28.43
CA LYS A 302 0.16 -16.80 -29.45
C LYS A 302 1.05 -18.03 -29.55
N TYR A 303 0.51 -19.22 -29.28
CA TYR A 303 1.12 -20.49 -29.68
C TYR A 303 0.90 -20.72 -31.18
N ASN A 304 1.98 -20.70 -31.95
CA ASN A 304 1.94 -20.54 -33.39
C ASN A 304 2.27 -21.82 -34.16
N GLU A 305 3.12 -22.70 -33.61
CA GLU A 305 3.50 -23.97 -34.24
C GLU A 305 2.95 -25.20 -33.51
N VAL A 306 2.79 -26.31 -34.26
CA VAL A 306 2.41 -27.61 -33.70
C VAL A 306 3.55 -28.16 -32.86
N SER A 307 3.29 -28.44 -31.58
CA SER A 307 4.29 -29.01 -30.69
C SER A 307 3.65 -29.77 -29.53
N THR A 308 4.17 -30.94 -29.21
CA THR A 308 3.79 -31.69 -28.02
C THR A 308 4.65 -31.35 -26.80
N ALA A 309 5.53 -30.34 -26.92
CA ALA A 309 6.57 -30.02 -25.95
C ALA A 309 6.45 -28.61 -25.35
N TYR A 310 5.33 -27.90 -25.55
CA TYR A 310 5.10 -26.64 -24.82
C TYR A 310 4.92 -26.97 -23.34
N GLY A 311 5.81 -26.45 -22.51
CA GLY A 311 5.81 -26.55 -21.06
C GLY A 311 4.96 -25.43 -20.44
N ALA A 312 5.54 -24.69 -19.50
CA ALA A 312 4.85 -23.65 -18.75
C ALA A 312 4.97 -22.28 -19.42
N LEU A 313 3.84 -21.58 -19.53
CA LEU A 313 3.79 -20.13 -19.69
C LEU A 313 3.42 -19.49 -18.35
N LEU A 314 4.28 -18.61 -17.85
CA LEU A 314 4.03 -17.79 -16.66
C LEU A 314 3.89 -16.33 -17.07
N ILE A 315 2.80 -15.69 -16.65
CA ILE A 315 2.59 -14.25 -16.70
C ILE A 315 2.36 -13.80 -15.26
N SER A 316 3.37 -13.19 -14.63
CA SER A 316 3.34 -12.84 -13.20
C SER A 316 3.60 -11.36 -12.99
N GLY A 317 2.80 -10.70 -12.14
CA GLY A 317 3.06 -9.29 -11.83
C GLY A 317 2.89 -8.32 -13.00
N CYS A 318 2.27 -8.72 -14.12
CA CYS A 318 2.25 -7.91 -15.34
C CYS A 318 1.02 -7.01 -15.43
N ASN A 319 1.17 -5.87 -16.11
CA ASN A 319 0.06 -5.15 -16.73
C ASN A 319 0.01 -5.61 -18.21
N VAL A 320 -1.14 -6.08 -18.68
CA VAL A 320 -1.31 -6.44 -20.10
C VAL A 320 -2.53 -5.72 -20.62
N HIS A 321 -2.39 -4.90 -21.65
CA HIS A 321 -3.51 -4.06 -22.09
C HIS A 321 -3.60 -3.80 -23.58
N ASP A 322 -4.82 -3.49 -24.00
CA ASP A 322 -5.13 -2.92 -25.31
C ASP A 322 -4.82 -3.83 -26.52
N PHE A 323 -5.23 -5.09 -26.43
CA PHE A 323 -5.16 -6.05 -27.54
C PHE A 323 -6.53 -6.23 -28.23
N VAL A 324 -6.52 -6.29 -29.56
CA VAL A 324 -7.74 -6.29 -30.37
C VAL A 324 -8.52 -7.60 -30.29
N LYS A 325 -7.84 -8.73 -30.07
CA LYS A 325 -8.42 -10.07 -30.18
C LYS A 325 -8.26 -10.86 -28.87
N SER A 326 -7.14 -11.52 -28.64
CA SER A 326 -7.00 -12.45 -27.51
C SER A 326 -5.92 -12.00 -26.53
N PHE A 327 -6.04 -12.43 -25.28
CA PHE A 327 -4.93 -12.36 -24.34
C PHE A 327 -3.95 -13.50 -24.67
N ILE A 328 -4.45 -14.74 -24.68
CA ILE A 328 -3.65 -15.93 -24.98
C ILE A 328 -4.41 -16.77 -26.00
N THR A 329 -3.75 -17.18 -27.08
CA THR A 329 -4.38 -18.00 -28.12
C THR A 329 -3.46 -19.07 -28.70
N GLN A 330 -4.06 -20.04 -29.37
CA GLN A 330 -3.39 -21.09 -30.13
C GLN A 330 -3.98 -21.16 -31.54
N THR A 331 -3.11 -21.24 -32.56
CA THR A 331 -3.53 -21.22 -33.98
C THR A 331 -3.11 -22.45 -34.80
N ALA A 332 -2.01 -23.11 -34.43
CA ALA A 332 -1.49 -24.30 -35.13
C ALA A 332 -2.47 -25.49 -35.21
N THR A 333 -2.86 -25.92 -36.40
CA THR A 333 -3.71 -27.12 -36.55
C THR A 333 -2.84 -28.38 -36.57
N GLY A 334 -2.96 -29.23 -35.55
CA GLY A 334 -2.18 -30.46 -35.38
C GLY A 334 -2.07 -30.87 -33.91
N ILE A 335 -1.36 -31.96 -33.60
CA ILE A 335 -1.22 -32.46 -32.22
C ILE A 335 -0.36 -31.49 -31.41
N THR A 336 -1.01 -30.56 -30.71
CA THR A 336 -0.37 -29.58 -29.83
C THR A 336 -0.72 -29.86 -28.37
N LYS A 337 0.29 -29.96 -27.50
CA LYS A 337 0.12 -30.14 -26.05
C LYS A 337 0.87 -29.05 -25.29
N ILE A 338 0.16 -28.42 -24.37
CA ILE A 338 0.63 -27.32 -23.52
C ILE A 338 0.45 -27.76 -22.07
N VAL A 339 1.52 -27.79 -21.29
CA VAL A 339 1.50 -28.30 -19.91
C VAL A 339 0.75 -27.34 -18.98
N LEU A 340 1.07 -26.05 -19.01
CA LEU A 340 0.52 -25.10 -18.04
C LEU A 340 0.52 -23.68 -18.59
N VAL A 341 -0.56 -22.95 -18.32
CA VAL A 341 -0.60 -21.50 -18.41
C VAL A 341 -0.98 -20.96 -17.03
N THR A 342 -0.12 -20.13 -16.44
CA THR A 342 -0.36 -19.45 -15.17
C THR A 342 -0.33 -17.94 -15.38
N VAL A 343 -1.41 -17.28 -14.97
CA VAL A 343 -1.51 -15.82 -14.92
C VAL A 343 -1.75 -15.45 -13.46
N GLU A 344 -0.79 -14.78 -12.85
CA GLU A 344 -0.87 -14.43 -11.44
C GLU A 344 -0.42 -13.01 -11.13
N ASN A 345 -0.98 -12.43 -10.07
CA ASN A 345 -0.61 -11.10 -9.58
C ASN A 345 -0.63 -10.03 -10.69
N SER A 346 -1.47 -10.20 -11.72
CA SER A 346 -1.45 -9.40 -12.94
C SER A 346 -2.74 -8.61 -13.12
N VAL A 347 -2.68 -7.54 -13.90
CA VAL A 347 -3.83 -6.74 -14.32
C VAL A 347 -3.93 -6.82 -15.84
N VAL A 348 -5.00 -7.41 -16.35
CA VAL A 348 -5.27 -7.55 -17.78
C VAL A 348 -6.45 -6.65 -18.13
N THR A 349 -6.26 -5.76 -19.09
CA THR A 349 -7.31 -4.81 -19.49
C THR A 349 -7.51 -4.73 -21.01
N ASN A 350 -8.74 -4.44 -21.45
CA ASN A 350 -9.05 -4.16 -22.85
C ASN A 350 -8.58 -5.26 -23.83
N ILE A 351 -9.06 -6.48 -23.61
CA ILE A 351 -8.92 -7.59 -24.56
C ILE A 351 -10.24 -7.70 -25.33
N LEU A 352 -10.26 -7.15 -26.54
CA LEU A 352 -11.51 -6.78 -27.23
C LEU A 352 -12.20 -7.94 -27.96
N THR A 353 -11.57 -9.10 -28.11
CA THR A 353 -12.21 -10.31 -28.67
C THR A 353 -12.79 -10.16 -30.08
N VAL A 354 -12.20 -9.29 -30.90
CA VAL A 354 -12.56 -9.19 -32.33
C VAL A 354 -12.13 -10.47 -33.04
N GLN A 355 -13.11 -11.32 -33.37
CA GLN A 355 -12.91 -12.62 -34.04
C GLN A 355 -12.09 -13.66 -33.23
N GLY A 356 -12.01 -13.51 -31.91
CA GLY A 356 -11.33 -14.45 -31.00
C GLY A 356 -11.96 -14.44 -29.62
N ASP A 357 -11.66 -15.41 -28.79
CA ASP A 357 -12.05 -15.42 -27.37
C ASP A 357 -10.90 -14.83 -26.52
N CYS A 358 -11.13 -14.43 -25.26
CA CYS A 358 -10.08 -13.77 -24.48
C CYS A 358 -8.91 -14.74 -24.22
N ILE A 359 -9.21 -15.94 -23.74
CA ILE A 359 -8.27 -17.07 -23.73
C ILE A 359 -8.83 -18.12 -24.70
N ASP A 360 -8.14 -18.37 -25.83
CA ASP A 360 -8.71 -19.11 -26.98
C ASP A 360 -7.82 -20.27 -27.45
N PHE A 361 -8.14 -21.47 -26.98
CA PHE A 361 -7.53 -22.73 -27.41
C PHE A 361 -8.56 -23.60 -28.11
N ARG A 362 -8.36 -23.91 -29.40
CA ARG A 362 -9.37 -24.64 -30.20
C ARG A 362 -8.95 -26.01 -30.69
N THR A 363 -7.64 -26.22 -30.86
CA THR A 363 -7.12 -27.42 -31.51
C THR A 363 -5.97 -28.07 -30.73
N SER A 364 -5.76 -27.63 -29.49
CA SER A 364 -4.69 -28.10 -28.61
C SER A 364 -5.23 -28.68 -27.31
N HIS A 365 -4.44 -29.55 -26.69
CA HIS A 365 -4.62 -29.87 -25.28
C HIS A 365 -3.85 -28.87 -24.42
N LEU A 366 -4.58 -28.10 -23.61
CA LEU A 366 -4.03 -27.35 -22.49
C LEU A 366 -4.31 -28.16 -21.22
N ALA A 367 -3.26 -28.68 -20.57
CA ALA A 367 -3.46 -29.53 -19.39
C ALA A 367 -3.97 -28.74 -18.19
N SER A 368 -3.44 -27.53 -17.95
CA SER A 368 -3.92 -26.67 -16.86
C SER A 368 -3.87 -25.19 -17.20
N LEU A 369 -4.93 -24.47 -16.85
CA LEU A 369 -5.02 -23.01 -16.85
C LEU A 369 -5.24 -22.54 -15.41
N THR A 370 -4.35 -21.67 -14.91
CA THR A 370 -4.49 -21.04 -13.59
C THR A 370 -4.53 -19.52 -13.75
N LEU A 371 -5.64 -18.91 -13.32
CA LEU A 371 -5.78 -17.47 -13.13
C LEU A 371 -5.87 -17.21 -11.63
N LYS A 372 -4.92 -16.45 -11.07
CA LYS A 372 -4.79 -16.29 -9.62
C LYS A 372 -4.46 -14.87 -9.21
N ASN A 373 -5.06 -14.33 -8.15
CA ASN A 373 -4.69 -13.01 -7.60
C ASN A 373 -4.62 -11.92 -8.68
N SER A 374 -5.53 -11.97 -9.65
CA SER A 374 -5.41 -11.16 -10.87
C SER A 374 -6.72 -10.44 -11.18
N THR A 375 -6.59 -9.32 -11.87
CA THR A 375 -7.71 -8.49 -12.28
C THR A 375 -7.88 -8.56 -13.78
N PHE A 376 -9.09 -8.88 -14.23
CA PHE A 376 -9.48 -8.87 -15.63
C PHE A 376 -10.57 -7.81 -15.81
N ASN A 377 -10.23 -6.73 -16.49
CA ASN A 377 -11.13 -5.60 -16.72
C ASN A 377 -11.38 -5.45 -18.21
N ASN A 378 -12.63 -5.40 -18.64
CA ASN A 378 -12.96 -5.23 -20.05
C ASN A 378 -12.27 -6.28 -20.96
N CYS A 379 -12.17 -7.52 -20.48
CA CYS A 379 -11.64 -8.67 -21.19
C CYS A 379 -12.80 -9.54 -21.67
N ALA A 380 -12.90 -9.82 -22.97
CA ALA A 380 -14.06 -10.50 -23.58
C ALA A 380 -15.30 -9.61 -23.78
N THR A 381 -15.12 -8.46 -24.41
CA THR A 381 -16.21 -7.52 -24.73
C THR A 381 -17.18 -8.04 -25.81
N GLY A 382 -16.78 -9.06 -26.59
CA GLY A 382 -17.56 -9.58 -27.71
C GLY A 382 -17.79 -11.09 -27.68
N ARG A 383 -16.93 -11.89 -27.01
CA ARG A 383 -16.99 -13.36 -27.04
C ARG A 383 -16.72 -14.00 -25.67
N ASP A 384 -16.25 -15.24 -25.59
CA ASP A 384 -16.08 -15.94 -24.32
C ASP A 384 -14.82 -15.47 -23.58
N PHE A 385 -14.87 -15.53 -22.24
CA PHE A 385 -13.72 -15.23 -21.42
C PHE A 385 -12.67 -16.35 -21.52
N ILE A 386 -13.07 -17.59 -21.27
CA ILE A 386 -12.20 -18.77 -21.43
C ILE A 386 -12.83 -19.73 -22.43
N ARG A 387 -12.10 -20.02 -23.51
CA ARG A 387 -12.42 -21.05 -24.48
C ARG A 387 -11.29 -22.09 -24.53
N ILE A 388 -11.63 -23.33 -24.21
CA ILE A 388 -10.79 -24.51 -24.44
C ILE A 388 -11.65 -25.58 -25.11
N ASP A 389 -11.53 -25.68 -26.43
CA ASP A 389 -12.40 -26.49 -27.26
C ASP A 389 -11.96 -27.96 -27.37
N ASN A 390 -12.81 -28.78 -27.99
CA ASN A 390 -12.46 -30.11 -28.46
C ASN A 390 -11.31 -30.02 -29.49
N ALA A 391 -10.21 -30.73 -29.22
CA ALA A 391 -9.04 -30.78 -30.07
C ALA A 391 -9.02 -32.08 -30.90
N PRO A 392 -9.16 -32.00 -32.25
CA PRO A 392 -9.15 -33.18 -33.11
C PRO A 392 -7.93 -34.07 -32.88
N ASN A 393 -8.12 -35.39 -32.85
CA ASN A 393 -7.08 -36.42 -32.63
C ASN A 393 -6.39 -36.38 -31.25
N ILE A 394 -6.80 -35.51 -30.34
CA ILE A 394 -6.25 -35.41 -28.98
C ILE A 394 -7.34 -35.64 -27.93
N THR A 395 -8.51 -35.04 -28.13
CA THR A 395 -9.63 -35.20 -27.20
C THR A 395 -10.16 -36.63 -27.19
N GLY A 396 -10.50 -37.14 -26.00
CA GLY A 396 -10.96 -38.52 -25.81
C GLY A 396 -9.85 -39.56 -25.65
N THR A 397 -8.58 -39.14 -25.63
CA THR A 397 -7.41 -40.03 -25.47
C THR A 397 -6.99 -40.28 -24.02
N GLY A 398 -7.83 -39.92 -23.03
CA GLY A 398 -7.53 -40.00 -21.59
C GLY A 398 -6.79 -38.79 -21.02
N LEU A 399 -6.52 -37.76 -21.83
CA LEU A 399 -6.01 -36.47 -21.37
C LEU A 399 -7.11 -35.65 -20.71
N THR A 400 -6.74 -34.80 -19.74
CA THR A 400 -7.66 -33.94 -18.99
C THR A 400 -7.19 -32.48 -19.05
N THR A 401 -8.15 -31.54 -19.12
CA THR A 401 -7.91 -30.10 -18.93
C THR A 401 -8.47 -29.64 -17.59
N THR A 402 -7.67 -28.92 -16.81
CA THR A 402 -8.13 -28.25 -15.59
C THR A 402 -8.10 -26.74 -15.73
N VAL A 403 -9.10 -26.05 -15.15
CA VAL A 403 -9.16 -24.59 -15.07
C VAL A 403 -9.33 -24.19 -13.60
N LEU A 404 -8.45 -23.33 -13.10
CA LEU A 404 -8.56 -22.69 -11.80
C LEU A 404 -8.67 -21.18 -11.98
N VAL A 405 -9.73 -20.59 -11.42
CA VAL A 405 -9.82 -19.14 -11.20
C VAL A 405 -9.93 -18.91 -9.70
N ASP A 406 -8.92 -18.29 -9.10
CA ASP A 406 -8.78 -18.14 -7.67
C ASP A 406 -8.44 -16.70 -7.30
N ALA A 407 -9.18 -16.13 -6.35
CA ALA A 407 -8.91 -14.78 -5.83
C ALA A 407 -8.72 -13.75 -6.95
N CYS A 408 -9.60 -13.76 -7.95
CA CYS A 408 -9.55 -12.81 -9.06
C CYS A 408 -10.66 -11.75 -8.94
N THR A 409 -10.45 -10.58 -9.54
CA THR A 409 -11.48 -9.57 -9.78
C THR A 409 -11.78 -9.52 -11.28
N ILE A 410 -12.99 -9.93 -11.69
CA ILE A 410 -13.41 -10.00 -13.08
C ILE A 410 -14.52 -8.97 -13.30
N SER A 411 -14.18 -7.82 -13.88
CA SER A 411 -15.11 -6.73 -14.20
C SER A 411 -15.19 -6.53 -15.71
N ASN A 412 -16.07 -7.28 -16.36
CA ASN A 412 -16.24 -7.29 -17.81
C ASN A 412 -17.66 -6.83 -18.16
N LYS A 413 -17.94 -5.55 -17.93
CA LYS A 413 -19.30 -4.99 -18.02
C LYS A 413 -19.89 -5.00 -19.43
N ALA A 414 -19.05 -5.07 -20.47
CA ALA A 414 -19.46 -5.15 -21.86
C ALA A 414 -19.95 -6.56 -22.28
N MET A 415 -19.74 -7.59 -21.46
CA MET A 415 -20.26 -8.92 -21.76
C MET A 415 -21.79 -8.91 -21.80
N THR A 416 -22.34 -9.60 -22.80
CA THR A 416 -23.76 -9.79 -23.08
C THR A 416 -24.22 -11.20 -22.69
N ALA A 417 -25.53 -11.45 -22.81
CA ALA A 417 -26.13 -12.76 -22.49
C ALA A 417 -25.67 -13.91 -23.39
N SER A 418 -25.04 -13.64 -24.54
CA SER A 418 -24.45 -14.68 -25.39
C SER A 418 -23.03 -15.06 -24.97
N ASN A 419 -22.38 -14.27 -24.10
CA ASN A 419 -21.02 -14.50 -23.66
C ASN A 419 -20.98 -15.50 -22.50
N ARG A 420 -19.90 -16.28 -22.42
CA ARG A 420 -19.66 -17.22 -21.32
C ARG A 420 -18.38 -16.91 -20.58
N ILE A 421 -18.38 -17.15 -19.28
CA ILE A 421 -17.15 -17.22 -18.50
C ILE A 421 -16.35 -18.47 -18.92
N LEU A 422 -17.03 -19.60 -19.14
CA LEU A 422 -16.44 -20.88 -19.49
C LEU A 422 -17.06 -21.49 -20.76
N TYR A 423 -16.23 -21.69 -21.77
CA TYR A 423 -16.48 -22.54 -22.93
C TYR A 423 -15.42 -23.65 -22.97
N VAL A 424 -15.57 -24.65 -22.11
CA VAL A 424 -14.58 -25.72 -21.96
C VAL A 424 -15.19 -27.02 -22.48
N ARG A 425 -14.86 -27.40 -23.72
CA ARG A 425 -15.42 -28.59 -24.38
C ARG A 425 -14.42 -29.74 -24.57
N PHE A 426 -13.19 -29.58 -24.09
CA PHE A 426 -12.25 -30.70 -24.05
C PHE A 426 -12.86 -31.85 -23.23
N ALA A 427 -12.95 -33.06 -23.80
CA ALA A 427 -13.86 -34.11 -23.32
C ALA A 427 -13.75 -34.41 -21.81
N SER A 428 -12.53 -34.61 -21.31
CA SER A 428 -12.28 -34.69 -19.87
C SER A 428 -11.83 -33.31 -19.40
N ASN A 429 -12.73 -32.58 -18.73
CA ASN A 429 -12.42 -31.29 -18.16
C ASN A 429 -12.94 -31.16 -16.73
N ALA A 430 -12.25 -30.34 -15.94
CA ALA A 430 -12.68 -29.92 -14.62
C ALA A 430 -12.38 -28.43 -14.43
N SER A 431 -13.21 -27.73 -13.67
CA SER A 431 -13.02 -26.31 -13.39
C SER A 431 -13.31 -26.02 -11.92
N THR A 432 -12.51 -25.16 -11.31
CA THR A 432 -12.72 -24.65 -9.95
C THR A 432 -12.66 -23.13 -9.98
N ILE A 433 -13.73 -22.49 -9.53
CA ILE A 433 -13.83 -21.03 -9.43
C ILE A 433 -14.05 -20.69 -7.97
N ARG A 434 -13.10 -20.01 -7.34
CA ARG A 434 -13.17 -19.72 -5.91
C ARG A 434 -12.62 -18.36 -5.53
N ASN A 435 -13.08 -17.83 -4.40
CA ASN A 435 -12.64 -16.55 -3.83
C ASN A 435 -12.72 -15.39 -4.84
N THR A 436 -13.51 -15.51 -5.90
CA THR A 436 -13.46 -14.62 -7.06
C THR A 436 -14.63 -13.64 -7.02
N LEU A 437 -14.35 -12.39 -7.34
CA LEU A 437 -15.31 -11.29 -7.40
C LEU A 437 -15.67 -11.00 -8.85
N PHE A 438 -16.96 -11.07 -9.17
CA PHE A 438 -17.50 -10.77 -10.49
C PHE A 438 -18.31 -9.48 -10.50
N GLU A 439 -18.11 -8.69 -11.56
CA GLU A 439 -18.96 -7.59 -12.01
C GLU A 439 -19.18 -7.74 -13.53
N THR A 440 -19.99 -8.74 -13.90
CA THR A 440 -20.29 -9.14 -15.28
C THR A 440 -21.82 -9.26 -15.47
N PRO A 441 -22.53 -8.16 -15.78
CA PRO A 441 -23.99 -8.05 -15.73
C PRO A 441 -24.78 -9.15 -16.41
N LEU A 442 -24.38 -9.54 -17.61
CA LEU A 442 -25.19 -10.42 -18.46
C LEU A 442 -24.54 -11.77 -18.76
N ALA A 443 -23.26 -11.96 -18.45
CA ALA A 443 -22.55 -13.19 -18.78
C ALA A 443 -23.06 -14.38 -17.95
N MET A 444 -23.18 -15.54 -18.59
CA MET A 444 -23.44 -16.81 -17.92
C MET A 444 -22.13 -17.57 -17.68
N TYR A 445 -22.13 -18.56 -16.78
CA TYR A 445 -20.97 -19.44 -16.64
C TYR A 445 -20.78 -20.28 -17.90
N THR A 446 -21.75 -21.13 -18.23
CA THR A 446 -21.71 -21.90 -19.47
C THR A 446 -23.08 -22.47 -19.83
N ASN A 447 -23.33 -22.64 -21.12
CA ASN A 447 -24.45 -23.42 -21.66
C ASN A 447 -23.98 -24.63 -22.49
N GLN A 448 -22.69 -25.01 -22.37
CA GLN A 448 -22.12 -26.12 -23.11
C GLN A 448 -22.35 -27.44 -22.37
N THR A 449 -22.93 -28.41 -23.06
CA THR A 449 -23.19 -29.76 -22.52
C THR A 449 -21.89 -30.43 -22.08
N SER A 450 -20.83 -30.31 -22.87
CA SER A 450 -19.51 -30.90 -22.62
C SER A 450 -18.69 -30.27 -21.48
N THR A 451 -19.03 -29.06 -21.03
CA THR A 451 -18.31 -28.44 -19.90
C THR A 451 -18.74 -29.10 -18.59
N THR A 452 -17.86 -29.80 -17.90
CA THR A 452 -18.18 -30.37 -16.57
C THR A 452 -18.62 -29.24 -15.63
N ALA A 453 -19.64 -29.50 -14.80
CA ALA A 453 -20.12 -28.51 -13.84
C ALA A 453 -18.95 -28.04 -12.95
N PRO A 454 -18.63 -26.74 -12.91
CA PRO A 454 -17.50 -26.26 -12.11
C PRO A 454 -17.76 -26.44 -10.61
N THR A 455 -16.68 -26.61 -9.85
CA THR A 455 -16.72 -26.46 -8.40
C THR A 455 -16.64 -24.98 -8.04
N PHE A 456 -17.57 -24.52 -7.21
CA PHE A 456 -17.63 -23.13 -6.76
C PHE A 456 -17.39 -23.04 -5.24
N LEU A 457 -16.67 -21.99 -4.80
CA LEU A 457 -16.43 -21.76 -3.38
C LEU A 457 -16.17 -20.27 -3.10
N ASN A 458 -16.93 -19.66 -2.18
CA ASN A 458 -16.64 -18.32 -1.67
C ASN A 458 -16.50 -17.23 -2.77
N ASN A 459 -17.31 -17.32 -3.84
CA ASN A 459 -17.34 -16.28 -4.87
C ASN A 459 -18.28 -15.13 -4.48
N ASN A 460 -18.13 -13.95 -5.08
CA ASN A 460 -19.08 -12.86 -4.96
C ASN A 460 -19.55 -12.37 -6.33
N TYR A 461 -20.86 -12.36 -6.55
CA TYR A 461 -21.50 -12.02 -7.82
C TYR A 461 -22.22 -10.67 -7.72
N PHE A 462 -21.46 -9.58 -7.74
CA PHE A 462 -22.04 -8.24 -7.79
C PHE A 462 -22.56 -7.96 -9.19
N ASN A 463 -23.82 -7.55 -9.34
CA ASN A 463 -24.44 -7.31 -10.64
C ASN A 463 -24.11 -8.42 -11.65
N SER A 464 -24.30 -9.69 -11.29
CA SER A 464 -23.90 -10.84 -12.12
C SER A 464 -24.88 -12.02 -11.93
N ALA A 465 -26.19 -11.74 -12.01
CA ALA A 465 -27.24 -12.69 -11.63
C ALA A 465 -27.15 -14.03 -12.38
N ALA A 466 -26.85 -13.99 -13.69
CA ALA A 466 -26.75 -15.18 -14.53
C ALA A 466 -25.63 -16.16 -14.15
N LEU A 467 -24.76 -15.80 -13.20
CA LEU A 467 -23.74 -16.69 -12.65
C LEU A 467 -24.25 -17.54 -11.48
N TYR A 468 -25.34 -17.18 -10.81
CA TYR A 468 -25.85 -17.90 -9.63
C TYR A 468 -27.36 -18.17 -9.65
N THR A 469 -28.10 -17.64 -10.62
CA THR A 469 -29.51 -17.96 -10.81
C THR A 469 -29.69 -18.98 -11.94
N ALA A 470 -30.68 -19.85 -11.77
CA ALA A 470 -31.12 -20.73 -12.84
C ALA A 470 -31.71 -19.88 -13.99
N GLY A 471 -31.17 -20.04 -15.20
CA GLY A 471 -31.69 -19.42 -16.41
C GLY A 471 -32.61 -20.34 -17.22
N VAL A 472 -32.73 -20.08 -18.53
CA VAL A 472 -33.37 -21.00 -19.49
C VAL A 472 -32.65 -22.36 -19.49
N ALA A 473 -33.34 -23.44 -19.89
CA ALA A 473 -32.79 -24.79 -19.89
C ALA A 473 -31.39 -24.88 -20.53
N ALA A 474 -30.47 -25.64 -19.90
CA ALA A 474 -29.07 -25.92 -20.28
C ALA A 474 -27.95 -24.99 -19.76
N VAL A 475 -28.24 -23.95 -18.96
CA VAL A 475 -27.19 -23.15 -18.29
C VAL A 475 -26.70 -23.85 -17.01
N LYS A 476 -25.37 -23.96 -16.84
CA LYS A 476 -24.72 -24.33 -15.58
C LYS A 476 -24.32 -23.05 -14.86
N TYR A 477 -24.62 -22.98 -13.57
CA TYR A 477 -24.42 -21.81 -12.71
C TYR A 477 -23.92 -22.25 -11.33
N ASP A 478 -23.54 -21.29 -10.49
CA ASP A 478 -23.15 -21.54 -9.10
C ASP A 478 -24.36 -21.86 -8.23
N ALA A 479 -24.64 -23.15 -8.09
CA ALA A 479 -25.69 -23.69 -7.22
C ALA A 479 -25.19 -24.04 -5.81
N SER A 480 -23.97 -23.62 -5.41
CA SER A 480 -23.35 -24.03 -4.14
C SER A 480 -24.05 -23.45 -2.91
N GLY A 481 -24.74 -22.32 -3.05
CA GLY A 481 -25.28 -21.54 -1.92
C GLY A 481 -24.21 -20.90 -1.02
N THR A 482 -22.93 -20.99 -1.38
CA THR A 482 -21.80 -20.44 -0.60
C THR A 482 -21.24 -19.12 -1.14
N TYR A 483 -21.92 -18.54 -2.13
CA TYR A 483 -21.54 -17.28 -2.77
C TYR A 483 -22.14 -16.06 -2.03
N GLY A 484 -21.54 -14.89 -2.26
CA GLY A 484 -22.10 -13.58 -1.91
C GLY A 484 -22.64 -12.83 -3.13
N THR A 485 -23.41 -11.78 -2.90
CA THR A 485 -23.88 -10.84 -3.93
C THR A 485 -23.69 -9.38 -3.48
N LEU A 486 -22.71 -9.15 -2.61
CA LEU A 486 -22.46 -7.86 -1.98
C LEU A 486 -21.89 -6.87 -2.99
N ASP A 487 -22.29 -5.60 -2.87
CA ASP A 487 -21.66 -4.49 -3.59
C ASP A 487 -20.23 -4.29 -3.07
N PRO A 488 -19.20 -4.38 -3.92
CA PRO A 488 -17.81 -4.21 -3.51
C PRO A 488 -17.44 -2.78 -3.12
N GLN A 489 -18.29 -1.80 -3.46
CA GLN A 489 -18.08 -0.38 -3.20
C GLN A 489 -16.73 0.08 -3.76
N PHE A 490 -16.42 -0.36 -4.99
CA PHE A 490 -15.17 -0.02 -5.65
C PHE A 490 -14.92 1.48 -5.62
N ALA A 491 -13.68 1.89 -5.35
CA ALA A 491 -13.32 3.29 -5.34
C ALA A 491 -13.64 3.98 -6.67
N ASN A 492 -13.27 3.37 -7.82
CA ASN A 492 -13.72 3.79 -9.15
C ASN A 492 -13.44 2.70 -10.21
N SER A 493 -14.36 1.73 -10.37
CA SER A 493 -14.16 0.64 -11.34
C SER A 493 -14.19 1.09 -12.81
N ALA A 494 -14.79 2.24 -13.13
CA ALA A 494 -14.82 2.77 -14.50
C ALA A 494 -13.42 3.18 -15.00
N THR A 495 -12.54 3.60 -14.10
CA THR A 495 -11.15 3.95 -14.42
C THR A 495 -10.17 2.83 -14.06
N GLY A 496 -10.65 1.60 -13.83
CA GLY A 496 -9.81 0.46 -13.44
C GLY A 496 -9.31 0.49 -11.99
N ASN A 497 -9.81 1.40 -11.15
CA ASN A 497 -9.50 1.41 -9.71
C ASN A 497 -10.51 0.53 -8.96
N PHE A 498 -10.10 -0.71 -8.72
CA PHE A 498 -10.93 -1.70 -8.06
C PHE A 498 -10.73 -1.78 -6.55
N THR A 499 -10.08 -0.80 -5.89
CA THR A 499 -9.95 -0.79 -4.42
C THR A 499 -11.30 -1.04 -3.75
N LEU A 500 -11.40 -2.14 -3.01
CA LEU A 500 -12.62 -2.57 -2.31
C LEU A 500 -12.81 -1.72 -1.06
N LYS A 501 -14.05 -1.30 -0.81
CA LYS A 501 -14.44 -0.63 0.45
C LYS A 501 -15.40 -1.46 1.29
N ASN A 502 -15.97 -2.53 0.74
CA ASN A 502 -16.83 -3.43 1.47
C ASN A 502 -16.02 -4.36 2.39
N GLN A 503 -16.06 -4.08 3.70
CA GLN A 503 -15.31 -4.83 4.72
C GLN A 503 -15.61 -6.33 4.73
N MET A 504 -16.86 -6.75 4.51
CA MET A 504 -17.21 -8.18 4.52
C MET A 504 -16.54 -8.95 3.38
N LEU A 505 -16.34 -8.32 2.22
CA LEU A 505 -15.61 -8.96 1.11
C LEU A 505 -14.11 -9.05 1.40
N ILE A 506 -13.56 -8.01 2.03
CA ILE A 506 -12.16 -7.97 2.47
C ILE A 506 -11.90 -9.12 3.46
N ASP A 507 -12.74 -9.24 4.50
CA ASP A 507 -12.62 -10.27 5.56
C ASP A 507 -12.77 -11.70 5.01
N LYS A 508 -13.62 -11.89 4.00
CA LYS A 508 -13.82 -13.19 3.32
C LYS A 508 -12.73 -13.51 2.30
N ASN A 509 -11.75 -12.64 2.10
CA ASN A 509 -10.70 -12.77 1.10
C ASN A 509 -11.22 -12.96 -0.34
N VAL A 510 -12.30 -12.27 -0.71
CA VAL A 510 -12.90 -12.36 -2.05
C VAL A 510 -12.38 -11.27 -2.97
N GLY A 511 -11.99 -11.65 -4.18
CA GLY A 511 -11.40 -10.75 -5.18
C GLY A 511 -9.87 -10.74 -5.15
N ASP A 512 -9.30 -10.04 -6.12
CA ASP A 512 -7.86 -9.83 -6.22
C ASP A 512 -7.29 -9.16 -4.96
N PRO A 513 -6.33 -9.79 -4.25
CA PRO A 513 -5.72 -9.24 -3.04
C PRO A 513 -5.12 -7.84 -3.18
N ARG A 514 -4.72 -7.43 -4.39
CA ARG A 514 -4.20 -6.07 -4.65
C ARG A 514 -5.16 -4.98 -4.20
N TRP A 515 -6.45 -5.26 -4.27
CA TRP A 515 -7.50 -4.27 -4.02
C TRP A 515 -8.12 -4.35 -2.62
N ARG A 516 -7.60 -5.21 -1.74
CA ARG A 516 -8.14 -5.47 -0.39
C ARG A 516 -7.30 -4.82 0.73
N GLN A 517 -6.44 -3.87 0.38
CA GLN A 517 -5.48 -3.23 1.29
C GLN A 517 -6.09 -2.06 2.06
#